data_AF-A0A8J1Z7G2-F1
#
_entry.id   AF-A0A8J1Z7G2-F1
#
_cell.length_a   1.000
_cell.length_b   1.000
_cell.length_c   1.000
_cell.angle_alpha   90.00
_cell.angle_beta   90.00
_cell.angle_gamma   90.00
#
_symmetry.space_group_name_H-M   'P 1'
#
loop_
_entity.id
_entity.type
_entity.pdbx_description
1 polymer ?
#
loop_
_entity_poly.entity_id
_entity_poly.type
_entity_poly.pdbx_seq_one_letter_code
_entity_poly.pdbx_strand_id
1 'polypeptide(L)' 'MSQSKATIPVKLLYEAVDHMVNVEMKNGDAYRGKLTNLEDSMNVLLENVTKTKKTGETLP' A
#
# COMPACT_ATOMS: atom_id res chain seq x y z
N MET A 1 7.13 12.11 -18.40
CA MET A 1 7.05 10.85 -17.65
C MET A 1 7.39 9.72 -18.61
N SER A 2 8.62 9.20 -18.54
CA SER A 2 9.00 8.02 -19.33
C SER A 2 8.23 6.85 -18.76
N GLN A 3 7.26 6.33 -19.51
CA GLN A 3 6.43 5.22 -19.09
C GLN A 3 7.30 3.96 -19.14
N SER A 4 8.01 3.66 -18.06
CA SER A 4 8.51 2.31 -17.79
C SER A 4 7.32 1.36 -17.96
N LYS A 5 7.55 0.21 -18.57
CA LYS A 5 6.52 -0.76 -18.97
C LYS A 5 5.95 -1.46 -17.72
N ALA A 6 5.31 -0.70 -16.83
CA ALA A 6 4.61 -1.21 -15.67
C ALA A 6 3.50 -2.15 -16.12
N THR A 7 3.44 -3.32 -15.51
CA THR A 7 2.38 -4.30 -15.75
C THR A 7 1.04 -3.69 -15.33
N ILE A 8 -0.07 -4.15 -15.93
CA ILE A 8 -1.42 -3.63 -15.66
C ILE A 8 -1.72 -3.52 -14.15
N PRO A 9 -1.36 -4.50 -13.28
CA PRO A 9 -1.59 -4.38 -11.84
C PRO A 9 -0.88 -3.20 -11.18
N VAL A 10 0.38 -2.92 -11.56
CA VAL A 10 1.13 -1.78 -10.99
C VAL A 10 0.51 -0.46 -11.45
N LYS A 11 0.04 -0.39 -12.71
CA LYS A 11 -0.68 0.79 -13.21
C LYS A 11 -1.97 1.06 -12.43
N LEU A 12 -2.76 0.03 -12.16
CA LEU A 12 -3.97 0.15 -11.35
C LEU A 12 -3.64 0.62 -9.91
N LEU A 13 -2.51 0.17 -9.36
CA LEU A 13 -2.07 0.62 -8.04
C LEU A 13 -1.64 2.09 -8.05
N TYR A 14 -1.03 2.59 -9.13
CA TYR A 14 -0.77 4.04 -9.31
C TYR A 14 -2.07 4.85 -9.39
N GLU A 15 -3.13 4.32 -9.99
CA GLU A 15 -4.45 4.97 -10.04
C GLU A 15 -5.14 5.00 -8.67
N ALA A 16 -4.75 4.12 -7.74
CA ALA A 16 -5.26 4.06 -6.38
C ALA A 16 -4.56 5.04 -5.41
N VAL A 17 -3.62 5.87 -5.88
CA VAL A 17 -3.05 6.96 -5.07
C VAL A 17 -4.17 7.87 -4.57
N ASP A 18 -3.97 8.43 -3.38
CA ASP A 18 -4.96 9.18 -2.59
C ASP A 18 -6.15 8.38 -2.06
N HIS A 19 -6.20 7.06 -2.25
CA HIS A 19 -7.23 6.20 -1.67
C HIS A 19 -6.77 5.53 -0.37
N MET A 20 -7.76 5.16 0.47
CA MET A 20 -7.52 4.30 1.63
C MET A 20 -7.31 2.86 1.17
N VAL A 21 -6.15 2.29 1.49
CA VAL A 21 -5.77 0.93 1.12
C VAL A 21 -5.45 0.10 2.37
N ASN A 22 -5.67 -1.20 2.26
CA ASN A 22 -5.23 -2.19 3.25
C ASN A 22 -4.11 -3.02 2.62
N VAL A 23 -2.93 -3.02 3.24
CA VAL A 23 -1.76 -3.77 2.77
C VAL A 23 -1.44 -4.86 3.78
N GLU A 24 -1.55 -6.12 3.36
CA GLU A 24 -1.20 -7.28 4.17
C GLU A 24 0.23 -7.72 3.88
N MET A 25 1.02 -7.88 4.93
CA MET A 25 2.39 -8.37 4.86
C MET A 25 2.43 -9.89 4.99
N LYS A 26 3.48 -10.51 4.45
CA LYS A 26 3.69 -11.98 4.55
C LYS A 26 3.79 -12.50 5.99
N ASN A 27 4.10 -11.63 6.95
CA ASN A 27 4.12 -11.97 8.37
C ASN A 27 2.70 -12.02 9.00
N GLY A 28 1.66 -11.63 8.27
CA GLY A 28 0.26 -11.57 8.72
C GLY A 28 -0.13 -10.24 9.38
N ASP A 29 0.75 -9.24 9.40
CA ASP A 29 0.38 -7.90 9.83
C ASP A 29 -0.32 -7.15 8.68
N ALA A 30 -1.38 -6.40 9.00
CA ALA A 30 -2.10 -5.56 8.06
C ALA A 30 -1.85 -4.07 8.38
N TYR A 31 -1.69 -3.25 7.35
CA TYR A 31 -1.54 -1.81 7.46
C TYR A 31 -2.66 -1.13 6.69
N ARG A 32 -3.46 -0.32 7.37
CA ARG A 32 -4.56 0.44 6.76
C ARG A 32 -4.22 1.92 6.78
N GLY A 33 -4.12 2.55 5.62
CA GLY A 33 -3.76 3.97 5.53
C GLY A 33 -4.06 4.55 4.15
N LYS A 34 -3.82 5.85 4.01
CA LYS A 34 -3.95 6.55 2.72
C LYS A 34 -2.68 6.34 1.90
N LEU A 35 -2.81 5.82 0.68
CA LEU A 35 -1.68 5.68 -0.24
C LEU A 35 -1.26 7.05 -0.79
N THR A 36 -0.04 7.48 -0.51
CA THR A 36 0.46 8.79 -0.96
C THR A 36 1.54 8.70 -2.03
N ASN A 37 2.29 7.59 -2.07
CA ASN A 37 3.29 7.35 -3.10
C ASN A 37 3.47 5.86 -3.39
N LEU A 38 3.90 5.55 -4.62
CA LEU A 38 4.16 4.21 -5.11
C LEU A 38 5.40 4.19 -5.99
N GLU A 39 6.20 3.13 -5.88
CA GLU A 39 7.30 2.82 -6.80
C GLU A 39 6.96 1.62 -7.71
N ASP A 40 7.67 1.49 -8.84
CA ASP A 40 7.54 0.35 -9.76
C ASP A 40 7.85 -1.01 -9.10
N SER A 41 8.57 -0.99 -7.97
CA SER A 41 8.90 -2.14 -7.10
C SER A 41 7.73 -2.59 -6.20
N MET A 42 6.58 -1.91 -6.26
CA MET A 42 5.45 -2.04 -5.33
C MET A 42 5.74 -1.58 -3.89
N ASN A 43 6.82 -0.84 -3.67
CA ASN A 43 7.01 -0.11 -2.42
C ASN A 43 5.97 1.01 -2.33
N VAL A 44 5.27 1.08 -1.19
CA VAL A 44 4.21 2.06 -0.94
C VAL A 44 4.55 2.96 0.24
N LEU A 45 4.18 4.23 0.13
CA LEU A 45 4.14 5.16 1.25
C LEU A 45 2.68 5.34 1.69
N LEU A 46 2.42 5.09 2.96
CA LEU A 46 1.10 5.24 3.55
C LEU A 46 1.13 6.34 4.62
N GLU A 47 0.09 7.16 4.68
CA GLU A 47 -0.15 8.16 5.73
C GLU A 47 -1.36 7.78 6.60
N ASN A 48 -1.37 8.27 7.85
CA ASN A 48 -2.42 8.03 8.84
C ASN A 48 -2.73 6.52 8.98
N VAL A 49 -1.67 5.74 9.23
CA VAL A 49 -1.71 4.28 9.16
C VAL A 49 -2.13 3.69 10.49
N THR A 50 -3.08 2.78 10.46
CA THR A 50 -3.36 1.86 11.56
C THR A 50 -2.79 0.49 11.24
N LYS A 51 -1.94 -0.05 12.12
CA LYS A 51 -1.38 -1.40 12.00
C LYS A 51 -2.21 -2.40 12.80
N THR A 52 -2.61 -3.50 12.19
CA THR A 52 -3.18 -4.66 12.90
C THR A 52 -2.18 -5.80 12.84
N LYS A 53 -1.74 -6.29 14.01
CA LYS A 53 -0.85 -7.45 14.09
C LYS A 53 -1.59 -8.72 13.69
N LYS A 54 -0.85 -9.76 13.31
CA LYS A 54 -1.42 -11.12 13.13
C LYS A 54 -2.24 -11.63 14.33
N THR A 55 -1.93 -11.16 15.54
CA THR A 55 -2.66 -11.49 16.78
C THR A 55 -4.03 -10.80 16.90
N GLY A 56 -4.38 -9.88 16.00
CA GLY A 56 -5.59 -9.07 16.03
C GLY A 56 -5.45 -7.76 16.82
N GLU A 57 -4.30 -7.52 17.46
CA GLU A 57 -4.03 -6.27 18.17
C GLU A 57 -3.87 -5.10 17.18
N THR A 58 -4.57 -4.00 17.43
CA THR A 58 -4.52 -2.80 16.58
C THR A 58 -3.68 -1.70 17.24
N LEU A 59 -2.73 -1.18 16.49
CA LEU A 59 -1.83 -0.09 16.84
C LEU A 59 -2.10 1.12 15.93
N PRO A 60 -2.23 2.33 16.49
CA PRO A 60 -2.40 3.55 15.72
C PRO A 60 -1.10 4.03 15.05
#